data_AF-A0A950ATH6-F1
#
_entry.id   AF-A0A950ATH6-F1
#
_cell.length_a   1.000
_cell.length_b   1.000
_cell.length_c   1.000
_cell.angle_alpha   90.00
_cell.angle_beta   90.00
_cell.angle_gamma   90.00
#
_symmetry.space_group_name_H-M   'P 1'
#
loop_
_entity.id
_entity.type
_entity.pdbx_description
1 polymer ?
#
loop_
_entity_poly.entity_id
_entity_poly.type
_entity_poly.pdbx_seq_one_letter_code
_entity_poly.pdbx_strand_id
1 'polypeptide(L)'
;MSQATAAPETSEQTQLTKLGSTIRGKLQFMDYLVRAAVADVDRFHEETDAGTRIFIKQLIEMHASNLAIECENMRLVGELCNTLESIINGGTGSLYNHHGHSGDAP
;
A
#
# COMPACT_ATOMS: atom_id res chain seq x y z
N MET A 1 -27.25 -9.26 32.86
CA MET A 1 -26.66 -8.37 31.83
C MET A 1 -25.31 -8.95 31.45
N SER A 2 -25.23 -9.69 30.34
CA SER A 2 -23.95 -10.16 29.81
C SER A 2 -23.42 -9.08 28.88
N GLN A 3 -22.41 -8.36 29.34
CA GLN A 3 -21.70 -7.38 28.54
C GLN A 3 -20.76 -8.15 27.60
N ALA A 4 -21.16 -8.28 26.33
CA ALA A 4 -20.32 -8.84 25.29
C ALA A 4 -19.17 -7.86 25.00
N THR A 5 -17.97 -8.18 25.46
CA THR A 5 -16.73 -7.54 25.02
C THR A 5 -16.41 -8.04 23.61
N ALA A 6 -16.90 -7.34 22.58
CA ALA A 6 -16.57 -7.64 21.19
C ALA A 6 -15.10 -7.27 20.89
N ALA A 7 -14.24 -8.29 20.99
CA ALA A 7 -13.04 -8.60 20.20
C ALA A 7 -12.17 -7.44 19.63
N PRO A 8 -11.10 -7.01 20.34
CA PRO A 8 -10.04 -6.17 19.77
C PRO A 8 -9.41 -6.74 18.49
N GLU A 9 -9.38 -8.06 18.33
CA GLU A 9 -8.83 -8.74 17.14
C GLU A 9 -9.56 -8.37 15.83
N THR A 10 -10.87 -8.05 15.90
CA THR A 10 -11.63 -7.64 14.70
C THR A 10 -11.21 -6.26 14.20
N SER A 11 -10.76 -5.39 15.10
CA SER A 11 -10.28 -4.05 14.77
C SER A 11 -8.92 -4.11 14.09
N GLU A 12 -7.99 -4.92 14.62
CA GLU A 12 -6.65 -5.11 14.07
C GLU A 12 -6.69 -5.70 12.66
N GLN A 13 -7.45 -6.79 12.47
CA GLN A 13 -7.60 -7.42 11.16
C GLN A 13 -8.19 -6.46 10.12
N THR A 14 -9.13 -5.60 10.53
CA THR A 14 -9.72 -4.58 9.65
C THR A 14 -8.68 -3.53 9.26
N GLN A 15 -7.85 -3.08 10.21
CA GLN A 15 -6.78 -2.12 9.94
C GLN A 15 -5.70 -2.69 9.02
N LEU A 16 -5.26 -3.93 9.25
CA LEU A 16 -4.28 -4.62 8.39
C LEU A 16 -4.82 -4.79 6.97
N THR A 17 -6.08 -5.21 6.82
CA THR A 17 -6.73 -5.35 5.51
C THR A 17 -6.79 -4.00 4.78
N LYS A 18 -7.16 -2.93 5.48
CA LYS A 18 -7.22 -1.57 4.93
C LYS A 18 -5.84 -1.08 4.49
N LEU A 19 -4.82 -1.21 5.33
CA LEU A 19 -3.45 -0.81 5.01
C LEU A 19 -2.91 -1.59 3.82
N GLY A 20 -3.07 -2.91 3.81
CA GLY A 20 -2.65 -3.76 2.69
C GLY A 20 -3.33 -3.36 1.37
N SER A 21 -4.64 -3.12 1.39
CA SER A 21 -5.36 -2.65 0.19
C SER A 21 -4.89 -1.27 -0.29
N THR A 22 -4.53 -0.38 0.64
CA THR A 22 -4.05 0.98 0.34
C THR A 22 -2.66 0.96 -0.29
N ILE A 23 -1.72 0.21 0.30
CA ILE A 23 -0.36 0.02 -0.23
C ILE A 23 -0.43 -0.59 -1.62
N ARG A 24 -1.20 -1.68 -1.76
CA ARG A 24 -1.40 -2.35 -3.05
C ARG A 24 -1.94 -1.38 -4.09
N GLY A 25 -2.97 -0.61 -3.77
CA GLY A 25 -3.57 0.36 -4.69
C GLY A 25 -2.57 1.40 -5.20
N LYS A 26 -1.72 1.94 -4.31
CA LYS A 26 -0.67 2.90 -4.69
C LYS A 26 0.35 2.29 -5.65
N LEU A 27 0.87 1.11 -5.32
CA LEU A 27 1.86 0.42 -6.16
C LEU A 27 1.27 0.00 -7.52
N GLN A 28 0.01 -0.48 -7.53
CA GLN A 28 -0.70 -0.82 -8.75
C GLN A 28 -0.92 0.39 -9.66
N PHE A 29 -1.18 1.57 -9.08
CA PHE A 29 -1.33 2.79 -9.86
C PHE A 29 -0.02 3.22 -10.51
N MET A 30 1.10 3.16 -9.79
CA MET A 30 2.42 3.46 -10.36
C MET A 30 2.78 2.47 -11.50
N ASP A 31 2.53 1.18 -11.30
CA ASP A 31 2.72 0.15 -12.32
C ASP A 31 1.79 0.36 -13.54
N TYR A 32 0.57 0.85 -13.32
CA TYR A 32 -0.31 1.29 -14.41
C TYR A 32 0.29 2.45 -15.20
N LEU A 33 0.81 3.49 -14.54
CA LEU A 33 1.40 4.65 -15.22
C LEU A 33 2.60 4.26 -16.09
N VAL A 34 3.46 3.37 -15.59
CA VAL A 34 4.59 2.83 -16.37
C VAL A 34 4.09 2.07 -17.58
N ARG A 35 3.14 1.13 -17.41
CA ARG A 35 2.62 0.33 -18.51
C ARG A 35 1.90 1.17 -19.57
N ALA A 36 1.14 2.18 -19.15
CA ALA A 36 0.47 3.11 -20.05
C ALA A 36 1.49 3.91 -20.87
N ALA A 37 2.52 4.47 -20.21
CA ALA A 37 3.58 5.21 -20.90
C ALA A 37 4.34 4.35 -21.91
N VAL A 38 4.67 3.09 -21.57
CA VAL A 38 5.33 2.15 -22.50
C VAL A 38 4.44 1.85 -23.70
N ALA A 39 3.16 1.54 -23.48
CA ALA A 39 2.22 1.26 -24.55
C ALA A 39 2.04 2.46 -25.50
N ASP A 40 2.00 3.68 -24.96
CA ASP A 40 1.92 4.90 -25.77
C ASP A 40 3.22 5.17 -26.55
N VAL A 41 4.39 4.83 -26.00
CA VAL A 41 5.67 4.90 -26.72
C VAL A 41 5.69 3.95 -27.91
N ASP A 42 5.25 2.70 -27.72
CA ASP A 42 5.16 1.71 -28.81
C ASP A 42 4.20 2.21 -29.91
N ARG A 43 3.02 2.70 -29.50
CA ARG A 43 2.04 3.30 -30.41
C ARG A 43 2.59 4.52 -31.15
N PHE A 44 3.39 5.35 -30.49
CA PHE A 44 4.02 6.53 -31.11
C PHE A 44 5.01 6.15 -32.22
N HIS A 45 5.71 5.03 -32.08
CA HIS A 45 6.64 4.52 -33.10
C HIS A 45 5.92 3.97 -34.33
N GLU A 46 4.75 3.35 -34.13
CA GLU A 46 3.93 2.79 -35.20
C GLU A 46 3.09 3.85 -35.93
N GLU A 47 2.77 4.95 -35.27
CA GLU A 47 1.92 6.00 -35.81
C GLU A 47 2.63 6.84 -36.90
N THR A 48 1.91 7.07 -38.00
CA THR A 48 2.42 7.83 -39.16
C THR A 48 1.75 9.19 -39.30
N ASP A 49 0.53 9.35 -38.78
CA ASP A 49 -0.18 10.62 -38.80
C ASP A 49 0.41 11.62 -37.79
N ALA A 50 0.78 12.80 -38.29
CA ALA A 50 1.44 13.82 -37.48
C ALA A 50 0.56 14.34 -36.32
N GLY A 51 -0.75 14.48 -36.55
CA GLY A 51 -1.69 14.95 -35.53
C GLY A 51 -1.82 13.96 -34.38
N THR A 52 -1.97 12.67 -34.73
CA THR A 52 -2.09 11.59 -33.76
C THR A 52 -0.79 11.40 -32.99
N ARG A 53 0.38 11.54 -33.63
CA ARG A 53 1.68 11.53 -32.92
C ARG A 53 1.81 12.63 -31.89
N ILE A 54 1.34 13.85 -32.19
CA ILE A 54 1.34 14.95 -31.21
C ILE A 54 0.48 14.58 -30.01
N PHE A 55 -0.72 14.05 -30.24
CA PHE A 55 -1.62 13.62 -29.17
C PHE A 55 -0.98 12.51 -28.30
N ILE A 56 -0.41 11.48 -28.92
CA ILE A 56 0.25 10.39 -28.19
C ILE A 56 1.43 10.92 -27.35
N LYS A 57 2.22 11.85 -27.89
CA LYS A 57 3.31 12.48 -27.13
C LYS A 57 2.81 13.18 -25.87
N GLN A 58 1.66 13.85 -25.94
CA GLN A 58 1.04 14.47 -24.76
C GLN A 58 0.57 13.43 -23.73
N LEU A 59 0.09 12.26 -24.15
CA LEU A 59 -0.25 11.16 -23.23
C LEU A 59 0.98 10.63 -22.51
N ILE A 60 2.08 10.41 -23.23
CA ILE A 60 3.36 9.97 -22.65
C ILE A 60 3.83 10.99 -21.60
N GLU A 61 3.83 12.29 -21.95
CA GLU A 61 4.23 13.38 -21.05
C GLU A 61 3.34 13.43 -19.80
N MET A 62 2.03 13.26 -19.96
CA MET A 62 1.09 13.21 -18.84
C MET A 62 1.37 12.02 -17.92
N HIS A 63 1.53 10.80 -18.45
CA HIS A 63 1.82 9.61 -17.65
C HIS A 63 3.15 9.72 -16.91
N ALA A 64 4.19 10.24 -17.57
CA ALA A 64 5.50 10.48 -16.95
C ALA A 64 5.42 11.52 -15.83
N SER A 65 4.69 12.62 -16.03
CA SER A 65 4.48 13.66 -15.01
C SER A 65 3.75 13.10 -13.79
N ASN A 66 2.67 12.34 -14.00
CA ASN A 66 1.95 11.68 -12.91
C ASN A 66 2.84 10.68 -12.16
N LEU A 67 3.68 9.93 -12.88
CA LEU A 67 4.60 8.98 -12.26
C LEU A 67 5.65 9.68 -11.39
N ALA A 68 6.17 10.83 -11.84
CA ALA A 68 7.10 11.62 -11.04
C ALA A 68 6.48 12.06 -9.70
N ILE A 69 5.23 12.54 -9.73
CA ILE A 69 4.48 12.92 -8.53
C ILE A 69 4.29 11.72 -7.60
N GLU A 70 3.91 10.55 -8.13
CA GLU A 70 3.74 9.35 -7.30
C GLU A 70 5.07 8.84 -6.73
N CYS A 71 6.18 8.99 -7.46
CA CYS A 71 7.53 8.69 -6.96
C CYS A 71 7.92 9.59 -5.78
N GLU A 72 7.61 10.88 -5.81
CA GLU A 72 7.80 11.78 -4.66
C GLU A 72 6.95 11.34 -3.45
N ASN A 73 5.77 10.78 -3.73
CA ASN A 73 4.87 10.25 -2.71
C ASN A 73 5.26 8.84 -2.20
N MET A 74 6.31 8.20 -2.72
CA MET A 74 6.73 6.87 -2.26
C MET A 74 7.13 6.83 -0.78
N ARG A 75 7.53 7.98 -0.23
CA ARG A 75 7.76 8.12 1.22
C ARG A 75 6.52 7.68 2.04
N LEU A 76 5.31 8.01 1.57
CA LEU A 76 4.06 7.63 2.21
C LEU A 76 3.84 6.11 2.18
N VAL A 77 4.24 5.43 1.10
CA VAL A 77 4.17 3.96 1.05
C VAL A 77 5.07 3.36 2.12
N GLY A 78 6.28 3.89 2.32
CA GLY A 78 7.15 3.50 3.42
C GLY A 78 6.52 3.70 4.80
N GLU A 79 5.87 4.83 5.04
CA GLU A 79 5.15 5.10 6.30
C GLU A 79 3.99 4.10 6.55
N LEU A 80 3.25 3.74 5.49
CA LEU A 80 2.19 2.75 5.58
C LEU A 80 2.75 1.35 5.90
N CYS A 81 3.88 0.97 5.32
CA CYS A 81 4.58 -0.28 5.63
C CYS A 81 5.05 -0.29 7.09
N ASN A 82 5.67 0.78 7.58
CA ASN A 82 6.08 0.90 8.98
C ASN A 82 4.89 0.78 9.95
N THR A 83 3.75 1.37 9.59
CA THR A 83 2.51 1.25 10.37
C THR A 83 2.01 -0.19 10.40
N LEU A 84 2.05 -0.89 9.26
CA LEU A 84 1.68 -2.29 9.16
C LEU A 84 2.58 -3.18 10.02
N GLU A 85 3.90 -2.97 10.01
CA GLU A 85 4.86 -3.67 10.87
C GLU A 85 4.61 -3.40 12.36
N SER A 86 4.32 -2.15 12.72
CA SER A 86 4.02 -1.77 14.10
C SER A 86 2.79 -2.49 14.65
N ILE A 87 1.72 -2.63 13.86
CA ILE A 87 0.52 -3.35 14.25
C ILE A 87 0.84 -4.84 14.48
N ILE A 88 1.54 -5.49 13.54
CA ILE A 88 1.91 -6.91 13.63
C ILE A 88 2.77 -7.17 14.88
N ASN A 89 3.74 -6.30 15.16
CA ASN A 89 4.65 -6.45 16.30
C ASN A 89 4.00 -6.07 17.65
N GLY A 90 2.99 -5.18 17.62
CA GLY A 90 2.24 -4.75 18.81
C GLY A 90 1.22 -5.79 19.31
N GLY A 91 0.67 -6.62 18.42
CA GLY A 91 -0.30 -7.68 18.76
C GLY A 91 0.29 -8.84 19.58
N THR A 92 1.59 -9.09 19.48
CA THR A 92 2.27 -10.23 20.14
C THR A 92 2.71 -9.99 21.59
N GLY A 93 2.58 -8.78 22.13
CA GLY A 93 3.11 -8.42 23.46
C GLY A 93 2.29 -8.88 24.67
N SER A 94 1.04 -9.34 24.50
CA SER A 94 0.11 -9.57 25.63
C SER A 94 -0.07 -11.04 26.06
N LEU A 95 0.49 -12.01 25.34
CA LEU A 95 0.23 -13.44 25.60
C LEU A 95 1.34 -14.19 26.35
N TYR A 96 2.47 -13.54 26.67
CA TYR A 96 3.62 -14.19 27.32
C TYR A 96 3.85 -13.82 28.80
N ASN A 97 2.89 -13.16 29.47
CA ASN A 97 3.11 -12.72 30.85
C ASN A 97 1.92 -13.01 31.80
N HIS A 98 1.40 -14.23 31.82
CA HIS A 98 0.59 -14.69 32.95
C HIS A 98 0.53 -16.22 33.13
N HIS A 99 1.63 -16.86 33.57
CA HIS A 99 1.54 -18.04 34.43
C HIS A 99 2.88 -18.37 35.10
N GLY A 100 2.92 -18.29 36.43
CA GLY A 100 4.03 -18.84 37.22
C GLY A 100 4.42 -18.05 38.48
N HIS A 101 3.46 -17.70 39.34
CA HIS A 101 3.79 -17.31 40.73
C HIS A 101 2.92 -18.10 41.71
N SER A 102 3.44 -19.23 42.17
CA SER A 102 3.20 -19.77 43.52
C SER A 102 3.98 -21.09 43.68
N GLY A 103 4.93 -21.09 44.61
CA GLY A 103 5.78 -22.23 44.93
C GLY A 103 6.50 -21.95 46.24
N ASP A 104 5.81 -22.27 47.32
CA ASP A 104 6.07 -21.98 48.73
C ASP A 104 7.48 -22.33 49.24
N ALA A 105 8.00 -21.46 50.12
CA ALA A 105 8.94 -21.83 51.18
C ALA A 105 8.13 -22.32 52.40
N PRO A 106 8.68 -23.28 53.17
CA PRO A 106 9.56 -22.88 54.27
C PRO A 106 10.90 -23.62 54.31
#